data_AF-Q3TP36-F1
#
_entry.id   AF-Q3TP36-F1
#
_cell.length_a   1.000
_cell.length_b   1.000
_cell.length_c   1.000
_cell.angle_alpha   90.00
_cell.angle_beta   90.00
_cell.angle_gamma   90.00
#
_symmetry.space_group_name_H-M   'P 1'
#
loop_
_entity.id
_entity.type
_entity.pdbx_description
1 polymer ?
#
loop_
_entity_poly.entity_id
_entity_poly.type
_entity_poly.pdbx_seq_one_letter_code
_entity_poly.pdbx_strand_id
1 'polypeptide(L)'
;GGLTLLIPYLLTTKKKWKDCKIRVFIGGKINRIDHDRRAMATLLSKFRIDFSDIMVLGDINTKPKKENIIAFDDMIEPYRLHEDDKEQDIADKMKEDEPWRITDNELELYKTKTYRQIRLNELLKEHSSTANIIVMSLPVTRKGAVSSALYMAWLEALSKDLPPVLLVRGNHQSVLTFYS
;
A
#
# COMPACT_ATOMS: atom_id res chain seq x y z
N GLY A 1 4.69 10.51 -2.13
CA GLY A 1 5.75 11.33 -2.78
C GLY A 1 5.12 12.17 -3.86
N GLY A 2 5.63 13.36 -4.19
CA GLY A 2 4.98 14.29 -5.12
C GLY A 2 4.57 13.65 -6.47
N LEU A 3 5.34 12.67 -6.95
CA LEU A 3 5.02 11.89 -8.15
C LEU A 3 3.65 11.17 -8.09
N THR A 4 3.26 10.68 -6.91
CA THR A 4 1.98 9.98 -6.71
C THR A 4 0.78 10.90 -6.96
N LEU A 5 0.92 12.21 -6.75
CA LEU A 5 -0.11 13.21 -7.06
C LEU A 5 0.00 13.75 -8.50
N LEU A 6 1.22 13.86 -9.01
CA LEU A 6 1.47 14.37 -10.36
C LEU A 6 0.91 13.45 -11.44
N ILE A 7 1.02 12.13 -11.28
CA ILE A 7 0.56 11.18 -12.31
C ILE A 7 -0.95 11.30 -12.55
N PRO A 8 -1.85 11.23 -11.53
CA PRO A 8 -3.28 11.45 -11.72
C PRO A 8 -3.60 12.80 -12.37
N TYR A 9 -2.91 13.87 -11.96
CA TYR A 9 -3.11 15.20 -12.56
C TYR A 9 -2.74 15.22 -14.05
N LEU A 10 -1.61 14.66 -14.44
CA LEU A 10 -1.21 14.61 -15.85
C LEU A 10 -2.18 13.76 -16.68
N LEU A 11 -2.76 12.70 -16.11
CA LEU A 11 -3.78 11.92 -16.79
C LEU A 11 -5.01 12.76 -17.12
N THR A 12 -5.55 13.52 -16.17
CA THR A 12 -6.76 14.35 -16.40
C THR A 12 -6.54 15.46 -17.44
N THR A 13 -5.31 15.87 -17.74
CA THR A 13 -5.03 16.78 -18.87
C THR A 13 -5.28 16.17 -20.25
N LYS A 14 -5.41 14.83 -20.35
CA LYS A 14 -5.56 14.13 -21.63
C LYS A 14 -7.02 14.01 -22.02
N LYS A 15 -7.30 14.14 -23.33
CA LYS A 15 -8.66 14.11 -23.91
C LYS A 15 -9.52 12.92 -23.44
N LYS A 16 -8.92 11.74 -23.22
CA LYS A 16 -9.63 10.52 -22.77
C LYS A 16 -10.04 10.54 -21.29
N TRP A 17 -9.39 11.37 -20.47
CA TRP A 17 -9.52 11.38 -19.01
C TRP A 17 -9.96 12.75 -18.47
N LYS A 18 -10.26 13.72 -19.35
CA LYS A 18 -10.62 15.09 -18.99
C LYS A 18 -11.87 15.18 -18.09
N ASP A 19 -12.79 14.22 -18.23
CA ASP A 19 -14.04 14.15 -17.49
C ASP A 19 -13.90 13.28 -16.22
N CYS A 20 -12.73 12.67 -15.99
CA CYS A 20 -12.46 11.88 -14.80
C CYS A 20 -12.22 12.79 -13.58
N LYS A 21 -12.84 12.43 -12.46
CA LYS A 21 -12.70 13.15 -11.19
C LYS A 21 -11.61 12.53 -10.32
N ILE A 22 -10.71 13.36 -9.79
CA ILE A 22 -9.68 12.93 -8.84
C ILE A 22 -10.29 12.90 -7.44
N ARG A 23 -10.33 11.72 -6.82
CA ARG A 23 -10.64 11.53 -5.39
C ARG A 23 -9.34 11.21 -4.65
N VAL A 24 -9.08 11.92 -3.55
CA VAL A 24 -7.84 11.78 -2.80
C VAL A 24 -8.11 11.08 -1.48
N PHE A 25 -7.42 9.96 -1.25
CA PHE A 25 -7.50 9.21 0.00
C PHE A 25 -6.21 9.40 0.79
N ILE A 26 -6.34 9.78 2.07
CA ILE A 26 -5.20 9.96 2.96
C ILE A 26 -5.37 9.11 4.22
N GLY A 27 -4.28 8.47 4.65
CA GLY A 27 -4.24 7.84 5.96
C GLY A 27 -4.03 8.89 7.04
N GLY A 28 -4.88 8.91 8.06
CA GLY A 28 -4.80 9.89 9.15
C GLY A 28 -5.18 9.27 10.49
N LYS A 29 -5.09 10.07 11.56
CA LYS A 29 -5.63 9.68 12.88
C LYS A 29 -7.07 10.16 12.98
N ILE A 30 -7.93 9.36 13.61
CA ILE A 30 -9.36 9.68 13.79
C ILE A 30 -9.54 11.06 14.47
N ASN A 31 -8.69 11.39 15.44
CA ASN A 31 -8.74 12.67 16.16
C ASN A 31 -8.26 13.89 15.36
N ARG A 32 -7.75 13.72 14.15
CA ARG A 32 -7.20 14.80 13.31
C ARG A 32 -7.80 14.87 11.90
N ILE A 33 -8.89 14.14 11.64
CA ILE A 33 -9.54 14.04 10.32
C ILE A 33 -9.74 15.42 9.67
N ASP A 34 -10.36 16.37 10.36
CA ASP A 34 -10.64 17.70 9.79
C ASP A 34 -9.39 18.53 9.53
N HIS A 35 -8.38 18.39 10.38
CA HIS A 35 -7.12 19.08 10.21
C HIS A 35 -6.35 18.51 9.00
N ASP A 36 -6.22 17.18 8.92
CA ASP A 36 -5.49 16.51 7.85
C ASP A 36 -6.17 16.72 6.49
N ARG A 37 -7.51 16.70 6.45
CA ARG A 37 -8.31 17.05 5.27
C ARG A 37 -8.02 18.47 4.78
N ARG A 38 -8.04 19.46 5.68
CA ARG A 38 -7.75 20.87 5.33
C ARG A 38 -6.32 21.05 4.85
N ALA A 39 -5.35 20.44 5.53
CA ALA A 39 -3.94 20.51 5.14
C ALA A 39 -3.73 19.93 3.73
N MET A 40 -4.38 18.80 3.42
CA MET A 40 -4.32 18.20 2.08
C MET A 40 -5.01 19.08 1.03
N ALA A 41 -6.18 19.67 1.34
CA ALA A 41 -6.87 20.58 0.45
C ALA A 41 -6.00 21.82 0.11
N THR A 42 -5.36 22.42 1.11
CA THR A 42 -4.42 23.53 0.91
C THR A 42 -3.24 23.12 0.03
N LEU A 43 -2.69 21.93 0.23
CA LEU A 43 -1.58 21.42 -0.57
C LEU A 43 -1.98 21.20 -2.03
N LEU A 44 -3.13 20.58 -2.30
CA LEU A 44 -3.63 20.35 -3.65
C LEU A 44 -3.97 21.67 -4.37
N SER A 45 -4.56 22.62 -3.64
CA SER A 45 -4.83 23.97 -4.14
C SER A 45 -3.54 24.69 -4.56
N LYS A 46 -2.47 24.60 -3.77
CA LYS A 46 -1.15 25.15 -4.13
C LYS A 46 -0.57 24.54 -5.40
N PHE A 47 -0.86 23.27 -5.66
CA PHE A 47 -0.44 22.59 -6.89
C PHE A 47 -1.42 22.75 -8.06
N ARG A 48 -2.51 23.51 -7.87
CA ARG A 48 -3.58 23.71 -8.87
C ARG A 48 -4.14 22.37 -9.39
N ILE A 49 -4.21 21.38 -8.50
CA ILE A 49 -4.80 20.08 -8.79
C ILE A 49 -6.25 20.13 -8.34
N ASP A 50 -7.16 20.13 -9.31
CA ASP A 50 -8.58 20.01 -9.02
C ASP A 50 -8.90 18.59 -8.53
N PHE A 51 -9.70 18.52 -7.46
CA PHE A 51 -10.14 17.27 -6.87
C PHE A 51 -11.64 17.36 -6.53
N SER A 52 -12.34 16.23 -6.59
CA SER A 52 -13.76 16.18 -6.25
C SER A 52 -14.00 15.92 -4.77
N ASP A 53 -13.10 15.18 -4.11
CA ASP A 53 -13.26 14.82 -2.70
C ASP A 53 -11.91 14.43 -2.06
N ILE A 54 -11.82 14.63 -0.73
CA ILE A 54 -10.70 14.18 0.12
C ILE A 54 -11.27 13.34 1.26
N MET A 55 -10.93 12.07 1.28
CA MET A 55 -11.31 11.13 2.33
C MET A 55 -10.13 10.81 3.25
N VAL A 56 -10.33 10.98 4.55
CA VAL A 56 -9.35 10.62 5.57
C VAL A 56 -9.71 9.27 6.18
N LEU A 57 -8.87 8.27 5.95
CA LEU A 57 -9.03 6.91 6.46
C LEU A 57 -8.36 6.82 7.83
N GLY A 58 -9.17 6.75 8.90
CA GLY A 58 -8.72 6.72 10.29
C GLY A 58 -8.38 5.32 10.83
N ASP A 59 -8.75 4.29 10.09
CA ASP A 59 -8.77 2.89 10.49
C ASP A 59 -7.86 2.00 9.63
N ILE A 60 -6.89 2.61 8.94
CA ILE A 60 -5.88 1.91 8.12
C ILE A 60 -4.98 0.95 8.91
N ASN A 61 -4.90 1.12 10.23
CA ASN A 61 -4.09 0.30 11.14
C ASN A 61 -4.96 -0.57 12.05
N THR A 62 -6.28 -0.66 11.82
CA THR A 62 -7.13 -1.58 12.56
C THR A 62 -6.91 -3.01 12.05
N LYS A 63 -7.30 -3.98 12.87
CA LYS A 63 -7.19 -5.40 12.52
C LYS A 63 -8.07 -5.68 11.28
N PRO A 64 -7.54 -6.32 10.23
CA PRO A 64 -8.32 -6.74 9.07
C PRO A 64 -9.40 -7.76 9.43
N LYS A 65 -10.33 -8.00 8.51
CA LYS A 65 -11.32 -9.08 8.64
C LYS A 65 -10.62 -10.42 8.71
N LYS A 66 -11.11 -11.31 9.59
CA LYS A 66 -10.53 -12.65 9.81
C LYS A 66 -10.43 -13.46 8.51
N GLU A 67 -11.46 -13.40 7.67
CA GLU A 67 -11.51 -14.09 6.37
C GLU A 67 -10.35 -13.69 5.47
N ASN A 68 -9.99 -12.41 5.44
CA ASN A 68 -8.88 -11.90 4.62
C ASN A 68 -7.51 -12.22 5.21
N ILE A 69 -7.42 -12.40 6.53
CA ILE A 69 -6.20 -12.89 7.19
C ILE A 69 -5.98 -14.35 6.79
N ILE A 70 -7.01 -15.20 6.93
CA ILE A 70 -6.94 -16.61 6.53
C ILE A 70 -6.57 -16.73 5.05
N ALA A 71 -7.22 -15.96 4.16
CA ALA A 71 -6.91 -15.98 2.74
C ALA A 71 -5.48 -15.52 2.42
N PHE A 72 -4.89 -14.65 3.25
CA PHE A 72 -3.48 -14.27 3.11
C PHE A 72 -2.56 -15.40 3.58
N ASP A 73 -2.86 -16.02 4.72
CA ASP A 73 -2.09 -17.13 5.27
C ASP A 73 -2.07 -18.31 4.29
N ASP A 74 -3.23 -18.68 3.72
CA ASP A 74 -3.34 -19.72 2.69
C ASP A 74 -2.54 -19.40 1.43
N MET A 75 -2.46 -18.12 1.04
CA MET A 75 -1.72 -17.66 -0.14
C MET A 75 -0.20 -17.79 0.05
N ILE A 76 0.29 -17.54 1.26
CA ILE A 76 1.73 -17.57 1.55
C ILE A 76 2.24 -18.94 1.95
N GLU A 77 1.35 -19.85 2.35
CA GLU A 77 1.67 -21.18 2.88
C GLU A 77 2.70 -21.97 2.03
N PRO A 78 2.61 -22.03 0.68
CA PRO A 78 3.60 -22.75 -0.13
C PRO A 78 5.03 -22.18 -0.08
N TYR A 79 5.18 -20.95 0.42
CA TYR A 79 6.44 -20.22 0.48
C TYR A 79 7.01 -20.10 1.90
N ARG A 80 6.36 -20.70 2.91
CA ARG A 80 6.83 -20.68 4.30
C ARG A 80 7.88 -21.75 4.54
N LEU A 81 8.86 -21.43 5.38
CA LEU A 81 9.90 -22.36 5.81
C LEU A 81 9.47 -23.27 6.97
N HIS A 82 8.54 -22.79 7.81
CA HIS A 82 8.14 -23.43 9.07
C HIS A 82 9.37 -23.83 9.88
N GLU A 83 10.23 -22.84 10.15
CA GLU A 83 11.51 -23.09 10.80
C GLU A 83 11.37 -23.36 12.30
N ASP A 84 10.31 -22.84 12.94
CA ASP A 84 10.08 -23.05 14.38
C ASP A 84 9.75 -24.52 14.72
N ASP A 85 9.30 -25.30 13.74
CA ASP A 85 9.00 -26.73 13.87
C ASP A 85 10.24 -27.64 13.68
N LYS A 86 11.43 -27.06 13.40
CA LYS A 86 12.65 -27.79 13.02
C LYS A 86 13.78 -27.58 14.02
N GLU A 87 14.74 -28.50 14.00
CA GLU A 87 15.99 -28.33 14.75
C GLU A 87 16.81 -27.15 14.20
N GLN A 88 17.51 -26.45 15.08
CA GLN A 88 18.22 -25.19 14.77
C GLN A 88 19.19 -25.33 13.59
N ASP A 89 20.01 -26.39 13.57
CA ASP A 89 21.01 -26.61 12.51
C ASP A 89 20.36 -26.82 11.13
N ILE A 90 19.19 -27.46 11.11
CA ILE A 90 18.41 -27.68 9.88
C ILE A 90 17.76 -26.36 9.44
N ALA A 91 17.16 -25.63 10.39
CA ALA A 91 16.53 -24.34 10.13
C ALA A 91 17.52 -23.32 9.55
N ASP A 92 18.74 -23.23 10.11
CA ASP A 92 19.76 -22.30 9.64
C ASP A 92 20.27 -22.65 8.24
N LYS A 93 20.49 -23.94 7.97
CA LYS A 93 20.85 -24.39 6.62
C LYS A 93 19.77 -24.08 5.58
N MET A 94 18.49 -24.27 5.92
CA MET A 94 17.37 -23.93 5.01
C MET A 94 17.28 -22.42 4.73
N LYS A 95 17.57 -21.56 5.72
CA LYS A 95 17.61 -20.10 5.52
C LYS A 95 18.74 -19.68 4.57
N GLU A 96 19.88 -20.36 4.64
CA GLU A 96 21.00 -20.12 3.73
C GLU A 96 20.71 -20.62 2.30
N ASP A 97 20.10 -21.79 2.18
CA ASP A 97 19.77 -22.41 0.89
C ASP A 97 18.62 -21.66 0.18
N GLU A 98 17.60 -21.21 0.92
CA GLU A 98 16.38 -20.58 0.39
C GLU A 98 16.04 -19.23 1.08
N PRO A 99 16.90 -18.21 0.99
CA PRO A 99 16.70 -16.91 1.68
C PRO A 99 15.52 -16.10 1.15
N TRP A 100 14.89 -16.56 0.06
CA TRP A 100 13.72 -15.94 -0.56
C TRP A 100 12.41 -16.39 0.07
N ARG A 101 12.41 -17.49 0.83
CA ARG A 101 11.23 -18.02 1.52
C ARG A 101 10.93 -17.26 2.80
N ILE A 102 9.69 -17.39 3.26
CA ILE A 102 9.14 -16.64 4.37
C ILE A 102 9.46 -17.38 5.67
N THR A 103 10.10 -16.69 6.59
CA THR A 103 10.36 -17.19 7.95
C THR A 103 9.23 -16.84 8.92
N ASP A 104 8.97 -17.69 9.89
CA ASP A 104 8.01 -17.46 10.98
C ASP A 104 8.39 -16.22 11.80
N ASN A 105 9.68 -16.02 12.05
CA ASN A 105 10.17 -14.80 12.70
C ASN A 105 9.87 -13.53 11.88
N GLU A 106 10.01 -13.56 10.54
CA GLU A 106 9.62 -12.43 9.69
C GLU A 106 8.13 -12.13 9.76
N LEU A 107 7.28 -13.17 9.78
CA LEU A 107 5.83 -13.01 9.85
C LEU A 107 5.41 -12.33 11.16
N GLU A 108 5.97 -12.73 12.29
CA GLU A 108 5.64 -12.10 13.57
C GLU A 108 6.20 -10.68 13.65
N LEU A 109 7.45 -10.46 13.21
CA LEU A 109 8.09 -9.14 13.22
C LEU A 109 7.33 -8.12 12.35
N TYR A 110 6.81 -8.54 11.19
CA TYR A 110 6.14 -7.67 10.23
C TYR A 110 4.61 -7.79 10.22
N LYS A 111 4.02 -8.49 11.18
CA LYS A 111 2.57 -8.71 11.33
C LYS A 111 1.73 -7.44 11.17
N THR A 112 2.11 -6.36 11.85
CA THR A 112 1.42 -5.06 11.74
C THR A 112 1.46 -4.50 10.32
N LYS A 113 2.58 -4.69 9.61
CA LYS A 113 2.74 -4.23 8.22
C LYS A 113 1.96 -5.09 7.23
N THR A 114 1.94 -6.40 7.44
CA THR A 114 1.10 -7.36 6.72
C THR A 114 -0.37 -7.00 6.87
N TYR A 115 -0.84 -6.85 8.11
CA TYR A 115 -2.22 -6.46 8.40
C TYR A 115 -2.59 -5.13 7.77
N ARG A 116 -1.69 -4.15 7.77
CA ARG A 116 -1.91 -2.89 7.08
C ARG A 116 -2.15 -3.08 5.57
N GLN A 117 -1.45 -3.99 4.89
CA GLN A 117 -1.68 -4.21 3.44
C GLN A 117 -3.06 -4.83 3.18
N ILE A 118 -3.43 -5.82 3.99
CA ILE A 118 -4.74 -6.47 3.91
C ILE A 118 -5.85 -5.45 4.20
N ARG A 119 -5.70 -4.64 5.25
CA ARG A 119 -6.68 -3.59 5.60
C ARG A 119 -6.80 -2.53 4.52
N LEU A 120 -5.69 -2.13 3.89
CA LEU A 120 -5.73 -1.21 2.76
C LEU A 120 -6.51 -1.80 1.57
N ASN A 121 -6.32 -3.08 1.25
CA ASN A 121 -7.10 -3.74 0.19
C ASN A 121 -8.61 -3.71 0.48
N GLU A 122 -9.02 -3.98 1.71
CA GLU A 122 -10.43 -3.90 2.14
C GLU A 122 -11.02 -2.50 1.90
N LEU A 123 -10.31 -1.46 2.32
CA LEU A 123 -10.73 -0.06 2.15
C LEU A 123 -10.77 0.35 0.66
N LEU A 124 -9.84 -0.17 -0.14
CA LEU A 124 -9.84 0.07 -1.60
C LEU A 124 -11.04 -0.59 -2.26
N LYS A 125 -11.39 -1.82 -1.87
CA LYS A 125 -12.58 -2.52 -2.37
C LYS A 125 -13.85 -1.77 -1.99
N GLU A 126 -13.91 -1.23 -0.77
CA GLU A 126 -15.07 -0.47 -0.29
C GLU A 126 -15.28 0.85 -1.05
N HIS A 127 -14.20 1.62 -1.28
CA HIS A 127 -14.33 2.99 -1.79
C HIS A 127 -13.97 3.16 -3.27
N SER A 128 -13.33 2.17 -3.89
CA SER A 128 -12.69 2.32 -5.21
C SER A 128 -12.95 1.16 -6.18
N SER A 129 -13.92 0.28 -5.92
CA SER A 129 -14.27 -0.85 -6.79
C SER A 129 -14.69 -0.46 -8.21
N THR A 130 -15.23 0.74 -8.42
CA THR A 130 -15.66 1.25 -9.74
C THR A 130 -14.71 2.30 -10.33
N ALA A 131 -13.50 2.45 -9.77
CA ALA A 131 -12.53 3.43 -10.26
C ALA A 131 -11.95 3.02 -11.62
N ASN A 132 -11.64 4.00 -12.48
CA ASN A 132 -10.93 3.73 -13.73
C ASN A 132 -9.46 3.32 -13.51
N ILE A 133 -8.82 3.91 -12.49
CA ILE A 133 -7.45 3.62 -12.09
C ILE A 133 -7.28 3.95 -10.60
N ILE A 134 -6.47 3.17 -9.90
CA ILE A 134 -6.07 3.44 -8.52
C ILE A 134 -4.58 3.75 -8.52
N VAL A 135 -4.20 4.98 -8.17
CA VAL A 135 -2.79 5.36 -8.00
C VAL A 135 -2.45 5.35 -6.52
N MET A 136 -1.52 4.47 -6.14
CA MET A 136 -1.17 4.22 -4.75
C MET A 136 0.33 4.34 -4.51
N SER A 137 0.72 4.75 -3.30
CA SER A 137 2.12 4.71 -2.89
C SER A 137 2.58 3.26 -2.72
N LEU A 138 3.64 2.86 -3.43
CA LEU A 138 4.23 1.53 -3.33
C LEU A 138 4.74 1.29 -1.89
N PRO A 139 4.35 0.18 -1.21
CA PRO A 139 4.95 -0.21 0.05
C PRO A 139 6.44 -0.50 -0.14
N VAL A 140 7.29 0.05 0.73
CA VAL A 140 8.74 -0.11 0.63
C VAL A 140 9.28 -0.89 1.81
N THR A 141 10.24 -1.77 1.54
CA THR A 141 11.11 -2.44 2.50
C THR A 141 12.56 -2.02 2.27
N ARG A 142 13.39 -2.16 3.30
CA ARG A 142 14.85 -2.11 3.11
C ARG A 142 15.28 -3.44 2.50
N LYS A 143 16.22 -3.39 1.55
CA LYS A 143 16.79 -4.61 0.94
C LYS A 143 17.41 -5.48 2.04
N GLY A 144 17.11 -6.78 2.02
CA GLY A 144 17.60 -7.74 3.02
C GLY A 144 16.87 -7.70 4.36
N ALA A 145 15.90 -6.80 4.56
CA ALA A 145 15.10 -6.80 5.79
C ALA A 145 13.89 -7.73 5.71
N VAL A 146 13.46 -8.11 4.51
CA VAL A 146 12.29 -8.95 4.26
C VAL A 146 12.61 -9.86 3.08
N SER A 147 12.24 -11.13 3.19
CA SER A 147 12.25 -12.12 2.11
C SER A 147 11.48 -11.64 0.88
N SER A 148 11.95 -12.01 -0.31
CA SER A 148 11.31 -11.60 -1.55
C SER A 148 9.90 -12.15 -1.67
N ALA A 149 9.63 -13.37 -1.19
CA ALA A 149 8.28 -13.95 -1.18
C ALA A 149 7.31 -13.12 -0.32
N LEU A 150 7.69 -12.72 0.90
CA LEU A 150 6.81 -11.92 1.76
C LEU A 150 6.57 -10.52 1.18
N TYR A 151 7.60 -9.89 0.62
CA TYR A 151 7.43 -8.60 -0.05
C TYR A 151 6.46 -8.69 -1.25
N MET A 152 6.59 -9.71 -2.08
CA MET A 152 5.67 -9.93 -3.22
C MET A 152 4.26 -10.26 -2.75
N ALA A 153 4.12 -11.06 -1.69
CA ALA A 153 2.82 -11.35 -1.07
C ALA A 153 2.11 -10.08 -0.58
N TRP A 154 2.84 -9.09 -0.07
CA TRP A 154 2.27 -7.80 0.29
C TRP A 154 1.75 -7.01 -0.90
N LEU A 155 2.45 -7.05 -2.04
CA LEU A 155 2.00 -6.36 -3.25
C LEU A 155 0.76 -7.04 -3.85
N GLU A 156 0.74 -8.38 -3.84
CA GLU A 156 -0.41 -9.17 -4.27
C GLU A 156 -1.63 -8.88 -3.38
N ALA A 157 -1.49 -9.03 -2.06
CA ALA A 157 -2.56 -8.77 -1.11
C ALA A 157 -3.14 -7.35 -1.22
N LEU A 158 -2.28 -6.36 -1.47
CA LEU A 158 -2.70 -4.97 -1.63
C LEU A 158 -3.51 -4.74 -2.92
N SER A 159 -3.17 -5.41 -4.01
CA SER A 159 -3.73 -5.16 -5.35
C SER A 159 -4.81 -6.16 -5.81
N LYS A 160 -5.03 -7.22 -5.02
CA LYS A 160 -5.98 -8.30 -5.32
C LYS A 160 -7.43 -7.80 -5.50
N ASP A 161 -8.09 -8.27 -6.56
CA ASP A 161 -9.46 -7.95 -6.98
C ASP A 161 -9.79 -6.44 -7.01
N LEU A 162 -8.86 -5.64 -7.49
CA LEU A 162 -9.06 -4.20 -7.70
C LEU A 162 -9.08 -3.83 -9.18
N PRO A 163 -9.67 -2.68 -9.54
CA PRO A 163 -9.43 -2.05 -10.84
C PRO A 163 -7.93 -1.82 -11.08
N PRO A 164 -7.51 -1.46 -12.31
CA PRO A 164 -6.10 -1.24 -12.63
C PRO A 164 -5.37 -0.39 -11.58
N VAL A 165 -4.40 -1.00 -10.88
CA VAL A 165 -3.62 -0.36 -9.82
C VAL A 165 -2.24 0.05 -10.35
N LEU A 166 -1.87 1.31 -10.10
CA LEU A 166 -0.53 1.82 -10.33
C LEU A 166 0.17 2.06 -8.99
N LEU A 167 1.12 1.19 -8.65
CA LEU A 167 1.98 1.35 -7.48
C LEU A 167 3.16 2.28 -7.81
N VAL A 168 3.20 3.44 -7.17
CA VAL A 168 4.15 4.51 -7.49
C VAL A 168 5.07 4.77 -6.29
N ARG A 169 6.37 4.84 -6.57
CA ARG A 169 7.37 5.37 -5.64
C ARG A 169 8.13 6.51 -6.31
N GLY A 170 8.11 7.69 -5.70
CA GLY A 170 9.02 8.76 -6.09
C GLY A 170 10.42 8.55 -5.51
N ASN A 171 11.45 9.11 -6.14
CA ASN A 171 12.83 9.13 -5.65
C ASN A 171 13.10 10.17 -4.54
N HIS A 172 12.04 10.75 -3.96
CA HIS A 172 12.09 11.80 -2.94
C HIS A 172 12.78 13.11 -3.37
N GLN A 173 13.14 13.28 -4.64
CA GLN A 173 13.48 14.58 -5.20
C GLN A 173 12.19 15.40 -5.43
N SER A 174 12.30 16.72 -5.34
CA SER A 174 11.14 17.59 -5.52
C SER A 174 10.66 17.51 -6.96
N VAL A 175 9.42 17.06 -7.17
CA VAL A 175 8.78 16.98 -8.49
C VAL A 175 7.68 18.05 -8.63
N LEU A 176 7.30 18.68 -7.53
CA LEU A 176 6.32 19.75 -7.51
C LEU A 176 6.98 21.01 -6.96
N THR A 177 7.08 22.04 -7.80
CA THR A 177 7.68 23.33 -7.43
C THR A 177 6.57 24.33 -7.19
N PHE A 178 6.67 25.09 -6.09
CA PHE A 178 5.79 26.23 -5.86
C PHE A 178 6.21 27.36 -6.79
N TYR A 179 5.27 27.87 -7.57
CA TYR A 179 5.43 29.17 -8.20
C TYR A 179 4.97 30.20 -7.16
N SER A 180 5.94 30.93 -6.59
CA SER A 180 5.69 32.10 -5.74
C SER A 180 5.08 33.23 -6.54
#